data_AF-A0ABC8X1R6-F1
#
_entry.id   AF-A0ABC8X1R6-F1
#
_cell.length_a   1.000
_cell.length_b   1.000
_cell.length_c   1.000
_cell.angle_alpha   90.00
_cell.angle_beta   90.00
_cell.angle_gamma   90.00
#
_symmetry.space_group_name_H-M   'P 1'
#
loop_
_entity.id
_entity.type
_entity.pdbx_description
1 polymer ?
#
loop_
_entity_poly.entity_id
_entity_poly.type
_entity_poly.pdbx_seq_one_letter_code
_entity_poly.pdbx_strand_id
1 'polypeptide(L)'
;MPSPVSYLLLNPAKPFSSSHLPPLPARRLHVACAAPRGSGGAGGGRREAIPAGASKAKKQIVFFDAAPPVSQPQQGGSAVEKGQTEKPAKEGGGNPALALLRRAAKKTLSALSNLPLAISEMFAIAGLMALGTVIDQGEAPSYYFEKFPEDNPVFGFITWRWILTPGFDHMFSSPVFLGLLALLAASLMACTYTTQLPMVKVARRWSFTHSGERIRKQEFADSLPRASIQDLGVILMGAGYEVFTKGPSLYAFKGLAGRYAPIGVHLAMLFIMAGATLSATGSFKGSVDVPQGLNFVIGDVMKPRGVLSVAPDVFNTEVHVNRFYMEYYDSGEVSQFYSDLSLFNLDGKEVMRKTIKVNDPLRYGGLTIYQTDWGFSALQVKKNGEGPFNLAMAPLKLNGDKKLFGTFLPLENSDSSNPSVKGISMLARDLQSIVLYDQDGKFVGVRRPSSKLPIEINGNEILIEDAIGSTGLDLKTDPGVPIVYAGFGALMLTTCISYLSHSQIWALQDGSTVVVGGKTNRAKLEFSEEMNRLLDKVPELIGASNEDVVDRKSTTV
;
A
#
# COMPACT_ATOMS: atom_id res chain seq x y z
N MET A 1 -15.35 12.80 -14.28
CA MET A 1 -15.32 11.31 -14.16
C MET A 1 -15.64 10.93 -12.72
N PRO A 2 -16.57 10.01 -12.40
CA PRO A 2 -16.65 9.48 -11.05
C PRO A 2 -15.64 8.33 -10.84
N SER A 3 -15.10 8.26 -9.62
CA SER A 3 -14.07 7.33 -9.16
C SER A 3 -14.49 5.85 -9.19
N PRO A 4 -13.56 4.88 -9.10
CA PRO A 4 -13.82 3.43 -9.17
C PRO A 4 -14.66 2.83 -8.02
N VAL A 5 -15.23 3.65 -7.13
CA VAL A 5 -15.94 3.19 -5.93
C VAL A 5 -17.43 2.91 -6.19
N SER A 6 -17.98 3.32 -7.35
CA SER A 6 -19.43 3.24 -7.62
C SER A 6 -19.97 1.85 -8.01
N TYR A 7 -19.14 0.82 -8.17
CA TYR A 7 -19.61 -0.53 -8.54
C TYR A 7 -19.97 -1.45 -7.36
N LEU A 8 -19.76 -1.01 -6.11
CA LEU A 8 -19.90 -1.87 -4.92
C LEU A 8 -21.20 -1.65 -4.11
N LEU A 9 -22.13 -0.80 -4.57
CA LEU A 9 -23.35 -0.46 -3.82
C LEU A 9 -24.62 -0.53 -4.68
N LEU A 10 -24.91 -1.69 -5.29
CA LEU A 10 -26.24 -1.97 -5.85
C LEU A 10 -26.62 -3.45 -5.68
N ASN A 11 -27.01 -3.85 -4.46
CA ASN A 11 -28.05 -4.89 -4.25
C ASN A 11 -28.47 -5.01 -2.77
N PRO A 12 -29.63 -4.44 -2.35
CA PRO A 12 -30.25 -4.79 -1.08
C PRO A 12 -31.44 -5.73 -1.36
N ALA A 13 -31.24 -7.04 -1.23
CA ALA A 13 -32.26 -8.02 -0.79
C ALA A 13 -31.90 -9.46 -1.24
N LYS A 14 -31.43 -10.28 -0.28
CA LYS A 14 -31.89 -11.66 -0.03
C LYS A 14 -31.15 -12.24 1.17
N PRO A 15 -31.84 -12.79 2.18
CA PRO A 15 -31.20 -13.43 3.31
C PRO A 15 -30.66 -14.80 2.88
N PHE A 16 -29.35 -15.02 3.03
CA PHE A 16 -28.74 -16.33 2.80
C PHE A 16 -29.02 -17.24 4.01
N SER A 17 -29.86 -18.25 3.78
CA SER A 17 -30.10 -19.39 4.64
C SER A 17 -28.85 -20.27 4.71
N SER A 18 -28.45 -20.62 5.93
CA SER A 18 -27.40 -21.60 6.22
C SER A 18 -27.93 -23.02 6.06
N SER A 19 -27.51 -23.74 5.03
CA SER A 19 -27.43 -25.22 5.05
C SER A 19 -26.76 -25.77 3.79
N HIS A 20 -25.91 -26.77 3.99
CA HIS A 20 -25.29 -27.67 3.00
C HIS A 20 -24.07 -27.17 2.20
N LEU A 21 -22.90 -27.35 2.81
CA LEU A 21 -21.65 -27.64 2.10
C LEU A 21 -21.27 -29.11 2.38
N PRO A 22 -20.96 -29.93 1.35
CA PRO A 22 -20.47 -31.29 1.54
C PRO A 22 -18.99 -31.30 1.95
N PRO A 23 -18.51 -32.31 2.72
CA PRO A 23 -17.12 -32.36 3.14
C PRO A 23 -16.21 -32.78 1.97
N LEU A 24 -15.12 -32.03 1.76
CA LEU A 24 -14.03 -32.42 0.87
C LEU A 24 -13.16 -33.52 1.52
N PRO A 25 -12.65 -34.50 0.75
CA PRO A 25 -11.96 -35.67 1.31
C PRO A 25 -10.53 -35.35 1.75
N ALA A 26 -10.16 -35.85 2.93
CA ALA A 26 -8.81 -35.80 3.47
C ALA A 26 -7.84 -36.68 2.64
N ARG A 27 -6.90 -36.05 1.93
CA ARG A 27 -5.80 -36.75 1.27
C ARG A 27 -4.68 -37.03 2.29
N ARG A 28 -4.57 -38.29 2.73
CA ARG A 28 -3.38 -38.83 3.40
C ARG A 28 -2.22 -38.89 2.40
N LEU A 29 -1.12 -38.19 2.68
CA LEU A 29 0.16 -38.47 2.02
C LEU A 29 0.77 -39.74 2.64
N HIS A 30 0.73 -40.84 1.90
CA HIS A 30 1.60 -41.99 2.11
C HIS A 30 2.94 -41.71 1.42
N VAL A 31 4.02 -41.61 2.19
CA VAL A 31 5.39 -41.61 1.67
C VAL A 31 5.88 -43.07 1.68
N ALA A 32 5.96 -43.67 0.50
CA ALA A 32 6.56 -44.98 0.29
C ALA A 32 8.07 -44.83 0.06
N CYS A 33 8.88 -45.50 0.89
CA CYS A 33 10.30 -45.71 0.64
C CYS A 33 10.47 -46.83 -0.40
N ALA A 34 11.07 -46.50 -1.54
CA ALA A 34 11.58 -47.48 -2.50
C ALA A 34 13.08 -47.26 -2.66
N ALA A 35 13.87 -48.26 -2.29
CA ALA A 35 15.30 -48.34 -2.56
C ALA A 35 15.54 -48.89 -3.97
N PRO A 36 16.61 -48.45 -4.66
CA PRO A 36 17.28 -49.28 -5.65
C PRO A 36 18.73 -49.60 -5.25
N ARG A 37 19.13 -50.79 -5.68
CA ARG A 37 20.42 -51.46 -5.46
C ARG A 37 21.51 -50.84 -6.33
N GLY A 38 22.76 -51.13 -5.95
CA GLY A 38 23.97 -50.49 -6.47
C GLY A 38 24.52 -51.04 -7.79
N SER A 39 25.40 -50.24 -8.37
CA SER A 39 26.54 -50.57 -9.23
C SER A 39 27.42 -49.29 -9.22
N GLY A 40 28.64 -49.26 -8.71
CA GLY A 40 29.82 -49.96 -9.21
C GLY A 40 30.60 -49.02 -10.14
N GLY A 41 31.62 -48.33 -9.63
CA GLY A 41 32.50 -47.48 -10.45
C GLY A 41 33.46 -46.60 -9.63
N ALA A 42 34.76 -46.91 -9.70
CA ALA A 42 35.84 -46.29 -8.96
C ALA A 42 36.33 -44.96 -9.58
N GLY A 43 36.86 -44.05 -8.75
CA GLY A 43 37.59 -42.87 -9.25
C GLY A 43 37.97 -41.83 -8.19
N GLY A 44 39.21 -41.93 -7.67
CA GLY A 44 40.14 -40.82 -7.36
C GLY A 44 39.68 -39.58 -6.57
N GLY A 45 39.98 -39.58 -5.26
CA GLY A 45 40.73 -38.52 -4.55
C GLY A 45 40.31 -37.03 -4.61
N ARG A 46 39.80 -36.51 -3.49
CA ARG A 46 40.50 -35.55 -2.60
C ARG A 46 39.64 -35.27 -1.36
N ARG A 47 40.25 -35.43 -0.18
CA ARG A 47 39.67 -35.11 1.12
C ARG A 47 39.66 -33.60 1.31
N GLU A 48 38.50 -33.03 1.63
CA GLU A 48 38.38 -31.89 2.53
C GLU A 48 37.04 -32.01 3.28
N ALA A 49 37.13 -31.99 4.61
CA ALA A 49 36.05 -32.28 5.53
C ALA A 49 35.28 -31.01 5.90
N ILE A 50 33.96 -31.02 5.78
CA ILE A 50 33.05 -30.04 6.38
C ILE A 50 32.19 -30.82 7.40
N PRO A 51 32.21 -30.49 8.70
CA PRO A 51 31.44 -31.21 9.70
C PRO A 51 29.97 -30.76 9.72
N ALA A 52 29.08 -31.74 9.83
CA ALA A 52 27.68 -31.57 10.19
C ALA A 52 27.55 -31.16 11.67
N GLY A 53 26.66 -30.21 11.98
CA GLY A 53 26.33 -29.89 13.37
C GLY A 53 25.57 -28.58 13.58
N ALA A 54 24.34 -28.45 13.06
CA ALA A 54 23.43 -27.39 13.52
C ALA A 54 22.74 -27.87 14.81
N SER A 55 23.42 -27.72 15.94
CA SER A 55 22.88 -27.99 17.27
C SER A 55 21.83 -26.94 17.64
N LYS A 56 20.74 -27.39 18.28
CA LYS A 56 19.78 -26.58 19.04
C LYS A 56 20.51 -25.48 19.82
N ALA A 57 20.11 -24.22 19.61
CA ALA A 57 20.62 -23.08 20.36
C ALA A 57 20.38 -23.30 21.86
N LYS A 58 21.44 -23.60 22.60
CA LYS A 58 21.45 -23.57 24.07
C LYS A 58 21.25 -22.12 24.49
N LYS A 59 20.14 -21.82 25.17
CA LYS A 59 20.02 -20.57 25.95
C LYS A 59 21.13 -20.58 27.00
N GLN A 60 22.15 -19.74 26.79
CA GLN A 60 23.30 -19.62 27.67
C GLN A 60 22.93 -18.64 28.78
N ILE A 61 23.07 -19.09 30.04
CA ILE A 61 22.97 -18.22 31.21
C ILE A 61 24.24 -17.36 31.20
N VAL A 62 24.09 -16.05 31.05
CA VAL A 62 25.23 -15.13 31.14
C VAL A 62 25.22 -14.51 32.54
N PHE A 63 26.10 -15.03 33.40
CA PHE A 63 26.48 -14.35 34.63
C PHE A 63 27.51 -13.27 34.27
N PHE A 64 27.18 -12.00 34.48
CA PHE A 64 28.17 -10.92 34.41
C PHE A 64 28.67 -10.63 35.83
N ASP A 65 29.91 -11.00 36.13
CA ASP A 65 30.59 -10.62 37.39
C ASP A 65 30.96 -9.12 37.45
N ALA A 66 30.80 -8.39 36.35
CA ALA A 66 30.92 -6.94 36.34
C ALA A 66 30.05 -6.33 35.24
N ALA A 67 29.34 -5.25 35.58
CA ALA A 67 28.63 -4.44 34.60
C ALA A 67 29.63 -3.64 33.75
N PRO A 68 29.39 -3.43 32.44
CA PRO A 68 30.08 -2.39 31.68
C PRO A 68 29.81 -1.02 32.32
N PRO A 69 30.73 -0.04 32.20
CA PRO A 69 30.66 1.19 32.96
C PRO A 69 29.38 1.97 32.65
N VAL A 70 28.56 2.19 33.69
CA VAL A 70 27.39 3.06 33.64
C VAL A 70 27.89 4.50 33.88
N SER A 71 27.75 5.34 32.87
CA SER A 71 27.80 6.80 33.02
C SER A 71 26.73 7.24 34.03
N GLN A 72 27.18 7.86 35.12
CA GLN A 72 26.37 8.25 36.29
C GLN A 72 25.20 9.17 35.91
N PRO A 73 23.98 8.95 36.45
CA PRO A 73 22.93 9.96 36.52
C PRO A 73 23.12 10.83 37.77
N GLN A 74 23.19 12.15 37.59
CA GLN A 74 23.10 13.14 38.68
C GLN A 74 21.80 12.93 39.48
N GLN A 75 21.95 12.79 40.81
CA GLN A 75 20.87 12.78 41.78
C GLN A 75 20.28 14.20 41.92
N GLY A 76 18.97 14.32 41.73
CA GLY A 76 18.19 15.47 42.21
C GLY A 76 17.51 15.09 43.53
N GLY A 77 17.96 15.70 44.62
CA GLY A 77 17.31 15.68 45.93
C GLY A 77 17.28 17.11 46.48
N SER A 78 16.09 17.56 46.81
CA SER A 78 15.75 18.87 47.35
C SER A 78 16.35 19.12 48.74
N ALA A 79 17.11 20.21 48.89
CA ALA A 79 17.25 20.94 50.14
C ALA A 79 17.52 22.42 49.81
N VAL A 80 16.76 23.29 50.46
CA VAL A 80 16.84 24.75 50.37
C VAL A 80 18.06 25.20 51.17
N GLU A 81 19.05 25.81 50.52
CA GLU A 81 20.00 26.70 51.20
C GLU A 81 20.45 27.82 50.26
N LYS A 82 20.32 29.06 50.75
CA LYS A 82 20.73 30.29 50.07
C LYS A 82 22.26 30.35 50.02
N GLY A 83 22.85 30.62 48.86
CA GLY A 83 24.23 31.10 48.81
C GLY A 83 24.97 30.86 47.50
N GLN A 84 25.11 31.95 46.74
CA GLN A 84 26.19 32.23 45.80
C GLN A 84 26.29 31.39 44.51
N THR A 85 25.98 32.09 43.43
CA THR A 85 26.33 31.81 42.04
C THR A 85 27.80 31.46 41.83
N GLU A 86 28.08 30.18 41.58
CA GLU A 86 29.27 29.76 40.82
C GLU A 86 28.93 29.66 39.33
N LYS A 87 29.67 30.43 38.53
CA LYS A 87 29.65 30.37 37.06
C LYS A 87 30.21 29.02 36.59
N PRO A 88 29.63 28.36 35.57
CA PRO A 88 30.32 27.24 34.95
C PRO A 88 31.55 27.75 34.20
N ALA A 89 32.65 27.03 34.37
CA ALA A 89 33.92 27.23 33.69
C ALA A 89 33.74 27.24 32.17
N LYS A 90 34.45 28.18 31.53
CA LYS A 90 34.57 28.30 30.08
C LYS A 90 35.22 27.05 29.49
N GLU A 91 34.46 26.23 28.78
CA GLU A 91 35.00 25.49 27.63
C GLU A 91 35.01 26.42 26.42
N GLY A 92 36.21 26.67 25.89
CA GLY A 92 36.49 27.64 24.85
C GLY A 92 36.13 27.16 23.43
N GLY A 93 36.01 28.14 22.53
CA GLY A 93 36.31 27.95 21.11
C GLY A 93 35.17 27.56 20.16
N GLY A 94 33.90 27.67 20.54
CA GLY A 94 32.79 27.46 19.59
C GLY A 94 32.56 28.69 18.70
N ASN A 95 32.75 28.57 17.38
CA ASN A 95 32.44 29.62 16.40
C ASN A 95 31.01 30.19 16.67
N PRO A 96 30.84 31.50 16.94
CA PRO A 96 29.54 32.08 17.31
C PRO A 96 28.46 31.85 16.25
N ALA A 97 28.84 31.77 14.97
CA ALA A 97 27.95 31.41 13.88
C ALA A 97 27.40 29.97 14.04
N LEU A 98 28.25 29.03 14.46
CA LEU A 98 27.86 27.64 14.70
C LEU A 98 26.93 27.52 15.92
N ALA A 99 27.16 28.33 16.95
CA ALA A 99 26.28 28.39 18.14
C ALA A 99 24.90 28.97 17.79
N LEU A 100 24.84 30.01 16.96
CA LEU A 100 23.60 30.58 16.44
C LEU A 100 22.84 29.57 15.57
N LEU A 101 23.52 28.90 14.64
CA LEU A 101 22.97 27.83 13.80
C LEU A 101 22.38 26.70 14.64
N ARG A 102 23.09 26.24 15.68
CA ARG A 102 22.58 25.20 16.59
C ARG A 102 21.34 25.65 17.36
N ARG A 103 21.28 26.91 17.81
CA ARG A 103 20.08 27.46 18.48
C ARG A 103 18.90 27.56 17.53
N ALA A 104 19.13 28.03 16.31
CA ALA A 104 18.11 28.09 15.26
C ALA A 104 17.60 26.70 14.87
N ALA A 105 18.51 25.73 14.69
CA ALA A 105 18.17 24.32 14.41
C ALA A 105 17.35 23.69 15.55
N LYS A 106 17.69 23.98 16.81
CA LYS A 106 16.90 23.48 17.96
C LYS A 106 15.51 24.10 18.01
N LYS A 107 15.38 25.40 17.74
CA LYS A 107 14.10 26.11 17.71
C LYS A 107 13.19 25.61 16.59
N THR A 108 13.74 25.43 15.38
CA THR A 108 13.02 24.89 14.22
C THR A 108 12.59 23.45 14.45
N LEU A 109 13.48 22.59 14.96
CA LEU A 109 13.16 21.21 15.32
C LEU A 109 12.04 21.13 16.36
N SER A 110 12.07 21.99 17.38
CA SER A 110 11.01 22.07 18.39
C SER A 110 9.67 22.53 17.82
N ALA A 111 9.69 23.47 16.87
CA ALA A 111 8.47 23.93 16.20
C ALA A 111 7.88 22.84 15.30
N LEU A 112 8.73 22.13 14.53
CA LEU A 112 8.32 21.03 13.67
C LEU A 112 7.81 19.82 14.45
N SER A 113 8.36 19.52 15.63
CA SER A 113 7.90 18.39 16.45
C SER A 113 6.61 18.68 17.24
N ASN A 114 5.88 19.75 16.92
CA ASN A 114 4.70 20.18 17.67
C ASN A 114 3.43 19.44 17.19
N LEU A 115 2.69 18.82 18.11
CA LEU A 115 1.53 17.98 17.77
C LEU A 115 0.38 18.78 17.10
N PRO A 116 -0.07 19.94 17.62
CA PRO A 116 -1.01 20.81 16.93
C PRO A 116 -0.63 21.20 15.50
N LEU A 117 0.67 21.41 15.23
CA LEU A 117 1.15 21.74 13.89
C LEU A 117 0.90 20.54 12.95
N ALA A 118 1.34 19.35 13.35
CA ALA A 118 1.13 18.14 12.56
C ALA A 118 -0.36 17.86 12.28
N ILE A 119 -1.23 18.04 13.29
CA ILE A 119 -2.68 17.89 13.12
C ILE A 119 -3.21 18.92 12.11
N SER A 120 -2.76 20.18 12.20
CA SER A 120 -3.16 21.24 11.27
C SER A 120 -2.69 20.95 9.85
N GLU A 121 -1.46 20.46 9.66
CA GLU A 121 -0.92 20.02 8.37
C GLU A 121 -1.77 18.91 7.75
N MET A 122 -2.16 17.91 8.54
CA MET A 122 -3.04 16.83 8.08
C MET A 122 -4.40 17.36 7.59
N PHE A 123 -5.03 18.27 8.33
CA PHE A 123 -6.28 18.90 7.91
C PHE A 123 -6.13 19.76 6.65
N ALA A 124 -5.03 20.50 6.55
CA ALA A 124 -4.75 21.31 5.36
C ALA A 124 -4.58 20.43 4.11
N ILE A 125 -3.81 19.34 4.21
CA ILE A 125 -3.63 18.37 3.12
C ILE A 125 -4.97 17.72 2.76
N ALA A 126 -5.76 17.28 3.75
CA ALA A 126 -7.07 16.70 3.51
C ALA A 126 -8.04 17.70 2.81
N GLY A 127 -8.00 18.97 3.20
CA GLY A 127 -8.77 20.03 2.56
C GLY A 127 -8.39 20.24 1.09
N LEU A 128 -7.08 20.23 0.78
CA LEU A 128 -6.61 20.29 -0.60
C LEU A 128 -6.99 19.06 -1.43
N MET A 129 -6.93 17.86 -0.84
CA MET A 129 -7.39 16.64 -1.52
C MET A 129 -8.88 16.70 -1.86
N ALA A 130 -9.71 17.20 -0.93
CA ALA A 130 -11.13 17.41 -1.18
C ALA A 130 -11.35 18.44 -2.29
N LEU A 131 -10.63 19.58 -2.26
CA LEU A 131 -10.69 20.60 -3.30
C LEU A 131 -10.30 20.06 -4.68
N GLY A 132 -9.20 19.28 -4.77
CA GLY A 132 -8.75 18.64 -6.01
C GLY A 132 -9.70 17.56 -6.54
N THR A 133 -10.63 17.07 -5.71
CA THR A 133 -11.69 16.15 -6.15
C THR A 133 -12.89 16.90 -6.72
N VAL A 134 -13.16 18.12 -6.22
CA VAL A 134 -14.26 18.98 -6.68
C VAL A 134 -13.92 19.68 -8.01
N ILE A 135 -12.65 20.05 -8.20
CA ILE A 135 -12.18 20.70 -9.43
C ILE A 135 -11.76 19.62 -10.43
N ASP A 136 -12.31 19.65 -11.64
CA ASP A 136 -11.86 18.76 -12.72
C ASP A 136 -10.38 18.98 -13.02
N GLN A 137 -9.59 17.91 -13.08
CA GLN A 137 -8.14 17.96 -13.11
C GLN A 137 -7.59 17.74 -14.53
N GLY A 138 -6.61 18.53 -14.95
CA GLY A 138 -5.86 18.34 -16.20
C GLY A 138 -6.64 18.68 -17.48
N GLU A 139 -7.71 19.46 -17.38
CA GLU A 139 -8.47 19.96 -18.54
C GLU A 139 -7.71 21.08 -19.27
N ALA A 140 -8.17 21.43 -20.47
CA ALA A 140 -7.59 22.55 -21.22
C ALA A 140 -7.88 23.90 -20.52
N PRO A 141 -6.99 24.92 -20.62
CA PRO A 141 -7.22 26.23 -20.00
C PRO A 141 -8.57 26.88 -20.36
N SER A 142 -9.05 26.69 -21.59
CA SER A 142 -10.35 27.19 -22.06
C SER A 142 -11.52 26.66 -21.22
N TYR A 143 -11.45 25.41 -20.79
CA TYR A 143 -12.46 24.80 -19.90
C TYR A 143 -12.61 25.59 -18.59
N TYR A 144 -11.48 25.97 -17.99
CA TYR A 144 -11.49 26.73 -16.73
C TYR A 144 -11.93 28.17 -16.93
N PHE A 145 -11.62 28.80 -18.07
CA PHE A 145 -12.10 30.15 -18.40
C PHE A 145 -13.62 30.19 -18.52
N GLU A 146 -14.23 29.17 -19.13
CA GLU A 146 -15.68 29.06 -19.26
C GLU A 146 -16.37 28.72 -17.93
N LYS A 147 -15.79 27.81 -17.13
CA LYS A 147 -16.38 27.34 -15.87
C LYS A 147 -16.18 28.31 -14.70
N PHE A 148 -15.09 29.07 -14.70
CA PHE A 148 -14.73 30.02 -13.64
C PHE A 148 -14.38 31.40 -14.22
N PRO A 149 -15.35 32.08 -14.87
CA PRO A 149 -15.12 33.34 -15.56
C PRO A 149 -14.79 34.48 -14.58
N GLU A 150 -14.05 35.49 -15.05
CA GLU A 150 -13.74 36.68 -14.23
C GLU A 150 -14.96 37.59 -14.04
N ASP A 151 -15.82 37.69 -15.06
CA ASP A 151 -16.97 38.60 -15.06
C ASP A 151 -18.09 38.12 -14.12
N ASN A 152 -18.20 36.81 -13.89
CA ASN A 152 -19.14 36.21 -12.95
C ASN A 152 -18.45 35.13 -12.11
N PRO A 153 -17.64 35.53 -11.11
CA PRO A 153 -16.89 34.58 -10.30
C PRO A 153 -17.81 33.64 -9.51
N VAL A 154 -17.40 32.38 -9.39
CA VAL A 154 -18.11 31.41 -8.56
C VAL A 154 -18.00 31.84 -7.09
N PHE A 155 -19.14 31.85 -6.37
CA PHE A 155 -19.27 32.42 -5.02
C PHE A 155 -18.85 33.90 -4.89
N GLY A 156 -18.75 34.65 -5.99
CA GLY A 156 -18.43 36.07 -6.01
C GLY A 156 -16.94 36.43 -5.89
N PHE A 157 -16.04 35.43 -5.83
CA PHE A 157 -14.59 35.69 -5.78
C PHE A 157 -13.71 34.62 -6.45
N ILE A 158 -14.22 33.41 -6.70
CA ILE A 158 -13.44 32.32 -7.31
C ILE A 158 -13.44 32.46 -8.82
N THR A 159 -12.27 32.75 -9.37
CA THR A 159 -12.01 32.84 -10.81
C THR A 159 -10.98 31.79 -11.22
N TRP A 160 -10.83 31.56 -12.52
CA TRP A 160 -9.82 30.66 -13.09
C TRP A 160 -8.40 30.95 -12.56
N ARG A 161 -8.08 32.20 -12.21
CA ARG A 161 -6.76 32.59 -11.66
C ARG A 161 -6.48 31.94 -10.32
N TRP A 162 -7.48 31.80 -9.46
CA TRP A 162 -7.35 31.11 -8.17
C TRP A 162 -7.14 29.61 -8.32
N ILE A 163 -7.45 29.05 -9.50
CA ILE A 163 -7.28 27.63 -9.80
C ILE A 163 -5.92 27.41 -10.50
N LEU A 164 -5.68 28.09 -11.62
CA LEU A 164 -4.50 27.85 -12.46
C LEU A 164 -3.21 28.42 -11.86
N THR A 165 -3.25 29.56 -11.16
CA THR A 165 -2.03 30.18 -10.60
C THR A 165 -1.34 29.30 -9.56
N PRO A 166 -2.04 28.73 -8.55
CA PRO A 166 -1.42 27.81 -7.60
C PRO A 166 -1.27 26.37 -8.14
N GLY A 167 -1.82 26.06 -9.33
CA GLY A 167 -1.79 24.72 -9.93
C GLY A 167 -2.85 23.75 -9.39
N PHE A 168 -4.02 24.26 -8.98
CA PHE A 168 -5.11 23.42 -8.46
C PHE A 168 -5.85 22.61 -9.53
N ASP A 169 -5.59 22.85 -10.81
CA ASP A 169 -5.95 21.99 -11.94
C ASP A 169 -5.10 20.70 -11.99
N HIS A 170 -3.97 20.67 -11.28
CA HIS A 170 -3.11 19.50 -11.07
C HIS A 170 -2.69 19.41 -9.60
N MET A 171 -3.69 19.31 -8.71
CA MET A 171 -3.55 19.44 -7.25
C MET A 171 -2.38 18.64 -6.67
N PHE A 172 -2.24 17.36 -7.05
CA PHE A 172 -1.26 16.44 -6.45
C PHE A 172 0.20 16.70 -6.87
N SER A 173 0.43 17.47 -7.93
CA SER A 173 1.77 17.93 -8.35
C SER A 173 1.97 19.43 -8.10
N SER A 174 0.96 20.13 -7.56
CA SER A 174 1.03 21.56 -7.28
C SER A 174 2.11 21.89 -6.24
N PRO A 175 2.83 23.01 -6.37
CA PRO A 175 3.85 23.43 -5.39
C PRO A 175 3.29 23.58 -3.97
N VAL A 176 2.04 24.00 -3.82
CA VAL A 176 1.38 24.16 -2.52
C VAL A 176 1.19 22.80 -1.85
N PHE A 177 0.64 21.83 -2.58
CA PHE A 177 0.43 20.48 -2.06
C PHE A 177 1.75 19.79 -1.72
N LEU A 178 2.73 19.85 -2.64
CA LEU A 178 4.06 19.28 -2.43
C LEU A 178 4.81 19.95 -1.28
N GLY A 179 4.64 21.26 -1.10
CA GLY A 179 5.21 22.02 0.01
C GLY A 179 4.64 21.59 1.37
N LEU A 180 3.31 21.43 1.47
CA LEU A 180 2.68 20.91 2.68
C LEU A 180 3.09 19.46 2.97
N LEU A 181 3.23 18.66 1.93
CA LEU A 181 3.67 17.27 2.04
C LEU A 181 5.12 17.18 2.54
N ALA A 182 6.02 18.03 2.01
CA ALA A 182 7.39 18.15 2.50
C ALA A 182 7.46 18.67 3.95
N LEU A 183 6.57 19.60 4.32
CA LEU A 183 6.48 20.11 5.69
C LEU A 183 6.01 19.00 6.66
N LEU A 184 4.99 18.22 6.29
CA LEU A 184 4.54 17.07 7.07
C LEU A 184 5.65 16.02 7.20
N ALA A 185 6.43 15.77 6.14
CA ALA A 185 7.60 14.89 6.21
C ALA A 185 8.63 15.38 7.24
N ALA A 186 8.93 16.69 7.22
CA ALA A 186 9.83 17.30 8.18
C ALA A 186 9.31 17.21 9.61
N SER A 187 8.00 17.41 9.82
CA SER A 187 7.31 17.24 11.09
C SER A 187 7.43 15.81 11.64
N LEU A 188 7.17 14.79 10.81
CA LEU A 188 7.33 13.37 11.17
C LEU A 188 8.78 13.02 11.51
N MET A 189 9.75 13.50 10.73
CA MET A 189 11.17 13.29 11.00
C MET A 189 11.60 13.97 12.30
N ALA A 190 11.18 15.22 12.53
CA ALA A 190 11.45 15.96 13.74
C ALA A 190 10.87 15.24 14.97
N CYS A 191 9.59 14.84 14.91
CA CYS A 191 8.93 14.08 15.96
C CYS A 191 9.64 12.75 16.24
N THR A 192 10.06 12.01 15.20
CA THR A 192 10.82 10.77 15.36
C THR A 192 12.12 10.99 16.13
N TYR A 193 12.85 12.05 15.77
CA TYR A 193 14.14 12.35 16.37
C TYR A 193 14.03 12.87 17.81
N THR A 194 13.05 13.73 18.11
CA THR A 194 12.90 14.36 19.43
C THR A 194 12.11 13.54 20.43
N THR A 195 11.20 12.66 19.97
CA THR A 195 10.33 11.87 20.85
C THR A 195 10.58 10.38 20.75
N GLN A 196 10.48 9.79 19.55
CA GLN A 196 10.46 8.33 19.38
C GLN A 196 11.82 7.70 19.69
N LEU A 197 12.92 8.27 19.18
CA LEU A 197 14.27 7.76 19.46
C LEU A 197 14.64 7.84 20.95
N PRO A 198 14.42 8.96 21.68
CA PRO A 198 14.62 9.01 23.12
C PRO A 198 13.79 7.98 23.90
N MET A 199 12.51 7.78 23.55
CA MET A 199 11.66 6.79 24.23
C MET A 199 12.22 5.37 24.13
N VAL A 200 12.70 4.97 22.94
CA VAL A 200 13.35 3.66 22.76
C VAL A 200 14.67 3.58 23.53
N LYS A 201 15.48 4.66 23.52
CA LYS A 201 16.73 4.71 24.31
C LYS A 201 16.46 4.52 25.80
N VAL A 202 15.38 5.10 26.33
CA VAL A 202 14.97 4.92 27.74
C VAL A 202 14.45 3.50 27.99
N ALA A 203 13.64 2.94 27.10
CA ALA A 203 13.13 1.57 27.23
C ALA A 203 14.23 0.51 27.25
N ARG A 204 15.35 0.77 26.56
CA ARG A 204 16.55 -0.09 26.57
C ARG A 204 17.42 0.06 27.81
N ARG A 205 17.20 1.07 28.65
CA ARG A 205 17.97 1.25 29.89
C ARG A 205 17.38 0.36 30.98
N TRP A 206 18.03 -0.77 31.18
CA TRP A 206 18.06 -1.53 32.44
C TRP A 206 18.36 -0.61 33.63
N SER A 207 17.42 -0.56 34.57
CA SER A 207 17.61 0.11 35.86
C SER A 207 17.17 -0.83 36.97
N PHE A 208 18.12 -1.25 37.81
CA PHE A 208 17.82 -1.95 39.05
C PHE A 208 17.24 -0.96 40.06
N THR A 209 16.30 -1.43 40.87
CA THR A 209 15.80 -0.65 42.01
C THR A 209 16.18 -1.38 43.29
N HIS A 210 16.69 -0.62 44.26
CA HIS A 210 17.14 -1.17 45.54
C HIS A 210 16.18 -0.87 46.70
N SER A 211 15.03 -0.24 46.40
CA SER A 211 14.00 0.09 47.38
C SER A 211 12.75 -0.74 47.11
N GLY A 212 12.40 -1.63 48.04
CA GLY A 212 11.16 -2.39 47.99
C GLY A 212 9.91 -1.50 47.99
N GLU A 213 9.98 -0.33 48.62
CA GLU A 213 8.87 0.64 48.63
C GLU A 213 8.55 1.17 47.22
N ARG A 214 9.58 1.39 46.38
CA ARG A 214 9.39 1.78 44.97
C ARG A 214 8.82 0.66 44.12
N ILE A 215 9.10 -0.60 44.48
CA ILE A 215 8.55 -1.79 43.81
C ILE A 215 7.06 -1.92 44.14
N ARG A 216 6.68 -1.75 45.42
CA ARG A 216 5.29 -1.80 45.87
C ARG A 216 4.39 -0.72 45.25
N LYS A 217 4.98 0.40 44.80
CA LYS A 217 4.28 1.50 44.11
C LYS A 217 4.13 1.29 42.59
N GLN A 218 4.58 0.17 42.03
CA GLN A 218 4.37 -0.14 40.60
C GLN A 218 2.89 -0.49 40.32
N GLU A 219 2.51 -0.52 39.05
CA GLU A 219 1.12 -0.79 38.63
C GLU A 219 0.66 -2.19 39.07
N PHE A 220 1.56 -3.17 39.01
CA PHE A 220 1.42 -4.47 39.64
C PHE A 220 2.47 -4.59 40.74
N ALA A 221 2.10 -5.11 41.91
CA ALA A 221 3.04 -5.41 42.98
C ALA A 221 2.55 -6.57 43.83
N ASP A 222 3.48 -7.42 44.25
CA ASP A 222 3.22 -8.53 45.14
C ASP A 222 4.45 -8.85 46.01
N SER A 223 4.29 -9.68 47.03
CA SER A 223 5.37 -10.14 47.89
C SER A 223 5.27 -11.65 48.11
N LEU A 224 6.28 -12.37 47.67
CA LEU A 224 6.37 -13.81 47.81
C LEU A 224 7.18 -14.17 49.07
N PRO A 225 6.54 -14.67 50.14
CA PRO A 225 7.25 -15.16 51.30
C PRO A 225 7.97 -16.47 50.98
N ARG A 226 9.12 -16.70 51.61
CA ARG A 226 9.94 -17.91 51.41
C ARG A 226 10.23 -18.15 49.93
N ALA A 227 10.61 -17.14 49.16
CA ALA A 227 10.92 -17.29 47.74
C ALA A 227 12.37 -16.92 47.44
N SER A 228 12.90 -17.48 46.35
CA SER A 228 14.20 -17.12 45.80
C SER A 228 14.04 -16.26 44.54
N ILE A 229 14.80 -15.17 44.48
CA ILE A 229 14.89 -14.33 43.29
C ILE A 229 15.49 -15.07 42.08
N GLN A 230 16.33 -16.09 42.31
CA GLN A 230 16.87 -16.92 41.24
C GLN A 230 15.77 -17.77 40.58
N ASP A 231 14.90 -18.38 41.39
CA ASP A 231 13.79 -19.20 40.89
C ASP A 231 12.78 -18.35 40.11
N LEU A 232 12.45 -17.16 40.63
CA LEU A 232 11.66 -16.18 39.91
C LEU A 232 12.30 -15.82 38.55
N GLY A 233 13.61 -15.60 38.53
CA GLY A 233 14.35 -15.32 37.30
C GLY A 233 14.25 -16.45 36.26
N VAL A 234 14.33 -17.71 36.69
CA VAL A 234 14.18 -18.87 35.80
C VAL A 234 12.77 -18.93 35.20
N ILE A 235 11.74 -18.69 36.02
CA ILE A 235 10.34 -18.69 35.57
C ILE A 235 10.09 -17.57 34.56
N LEU A 236 10.60 -16.36 34.82
CA LEU A 236 10.50 -15.22 33.91
C LEU A 236 11.22 -15.50 32.57
N MET A 237 12.41 -16.09 32.59
CA MET A 237 13.10 -16.52 31.37
C MET A 237 12.32 -17.58 30.58
N GLY A 238 11.64 -18.49 31.28
CA GLY A 238 10.73 -19.48 30.69
C GLY A 238 9.54 -18.85 29.99
N ALA A 239 9.03 -17.73 30.52
CA ALA A 239 7.93 -16.95 29.96
C ALA A 239 8.36 -15.97 28.83
N GLY A 240 9.65 -15.97 28.47
CA GLY A 240 10.18 -15.15 27.38
C GLY A 240 10.59 -13.74 27.79
N TYR A 241 10.81 -13.48 29.08
CA TYR A 241 11.43 -12.25 29.54
C TYR A 241 12.96 -12.32 29.40
N GLU A 242 13.57 -11.21 29.02
CA GLU A 242 15.02 -11.01 29.18
C GLU A 242 15.28 -10.60 30.63
N VAL A 243 16.00 -11.43 31.39
CA VAL A 243 16.20 -11.28 32.83
C VAL A 243 17.64 -10.91 33.13
N PHE A 244 17.81 -9.94 34.02
CA PHE A 244 19.10 -9.45 34.51
C PHE A 244 19.09 -9.44 36.03
N THR A 245 20.13 -9.99 36.64
CA THR A 245 20.27 -10.08 38.10
C THR A 245 21.54 -9.37 38.55
N LYS A 246 21.46 -8.61 39.65
CA LYS A 246 22.61 -7.95 40.28
C LYS A 246 22.43 -7.98 41.80
N GLY A 247 23.17 -8.85 42.48
CA GLY A 247 23.04 -9.06 43.93
C GLY A 247 21.61 -9.46 44.30
N PRO A 248 20.95 -8.78 45.27
CA PRO A 248 19.58 -9.09 45.67
C PRO A 248 18.53 -8.52 44.71
N SER A 249 18.91 -7.88 43.60
CA SER A 249 17.97 -7.20 42.69
C SER A 249 17.87 -7.91 41.35
N LEU A 250 16.66 -7.95 40.79
CA LEU A 250 16.35 -8.48 39.47
C LEU A 250 15.58 -7.44 38.67
N TYR A 251 15.91 -7.35 37.39
CA TYR A 251 15.19 -6.58 36.39
C TYR A 251 14.90 -7.48 35.19
N ALA A 252 13.67 -7.48 34.72
CA ALA A 252 13.29 -8.23 33.53
C ALA A 252 12.41 -7.41 32.60
N PHE A 253 12.49 -7.64 31.29
CA PHE A 253 11.58 -7.01 30.34
C PHE A 253 11.20 -7.95 29.18
N LYS A 254 10.08 -7.63 28.52
CA LYS A 254 9.58 -8.34 27.35
C LYS A 254 8.99 -7.34 26.35
N GLY A 255 8.97 -7.70 25.07
CA GLY A 255 8.25 -6.93 24.04
C GLY A 255 8.87 -5.59 23.63
N LEU A 256 10.21 -5.48 23.62
CA LEU A 256 10.90 -4.25 23.20
C LEU A 256 10.56 -3.84 21.75
N ALA A 257 10.24 -4.80 20.88
CA ALA A 257 9.84 -4.56 19.49
C ALA A 257 8.65 -3.58 19.38
N GLY A 258 7.67 -3.66 20.30
CA GLY A 258 6.53 -2.73 20.33
C GLY A 258 6.92 -1.27 20.58
N ARG A 259 8.08 -1.01 21.20
CA ARG A 259 8.63 0.35 21.36
C ARG A 259 9.26 0.91 20.09
N TYR A 260 9.74 0.04 19.18
CA TYR A 260 10.28 0.45 17.88
C TYR A 260 9.20 0.68 16.84
N ALA A 261 8.02 0.07 17.00
CA ALA A 261 6.94 0.12 16.03
C ALA A 261 6.54 1.54 15.59
N PRO A 262 6.37 2.55 16.48
CA PRO A 262 6.02 3.91 16.05
C PRO A 262 7.06 4.56 15.12
N ILE A 263 8.35 4.25 15.29
CA ILE A 263 9.41 4.71 14.38
C ILE A 263 9.19 4.09 12.99
N GLY A 264 8.86 2.80 12.96
CA GLY A 264 8.52 2.09 11.73
C GLY A 264 7.30 2.66 11.03
N VAL A 265 6.26 3.05 11.78
CA VAL A 265 5.05 3.71 11.23
C VAL A 265 5.41 5.04 10.58
N HIS A 266 6.22 5.89 11.22
CA HIS A 266 6.66 7.15 10.63
C HIS A 266 7.50 6.92 9.36
N LEU A 267 8.42 5.95 9.39
CA LEU A 267 9.20 5.59 8.21
C LEU A 267 8.31 5.10 7.06
N ALA A 268 7.33 4.26 7.36
CA ALA A 268 6.36 3.79 6.37
C ALA A 268 5.55 4.94 5.75
N MET A 269 5.08 5.88 6.57
CA MET A 269 4.39 7.08 6.09
C MET A 269 5.28 7.95 5.19
N LEU A 270 6.56 8.12 5.55
CA LEU A 270 7.55 8.83 4.73
C LEU A 270 7.75 8.13 3.37
N PHE A 271 7.79 6.80 3.33
CA PHE A 271 7.88 6.02 2.09
C PHE A 271 6.64 6.21 1.21
N ILE A 272 5.43 6.09 1.78
CA ILE A 272 4.18 6.29 1.04
C ILE A 272 4.16 7.70 0.42
N MET A 273 4.50 8.70 1.23
CA MET A 273 4.54 10.09 0.81
C MET A 273 5.59 10.37 -0.28
N ALA A 274 6.81 9.85 -0.12
CA ALA A 274 7.85 9.97 -1.13
C ALA A 274 7.48 9.26 -2.44
N GLY A 275 6.90 8.06 -2.35
CA GLY A 275 6.42 7.31 -3.51
C GLY A 275 5.27 8.03 -4.23
N ALA A 276 4.32 8.60 -3.48
CA ALA A 276 3.22 9.39 -4.03
C ALA A 276 3.73 10.66 -4.73
N THR A 277 4.68 11.39 -4.13
CA THR A 277 5.34 12.55 -4.76
C THR A 277 6.05 12.15 -6.05
N LEU A 278 6.79 11.04 -6.04
CA LEU A 278 7.49 10.54 -7.22
C LEU A 278 6.50 10.12 -8.33
N SER A 279 5.38 9.50 -7.96
CA SER A 279 4.30 9.19 -8.89
C SER A 279 3.68 10.46 -9.50
N ALA A 280 3.36 11.46 -8.68
CA ALA A 280 2.75 12.71 -9.15
C ALA A 280 3.69 13.53 -10.06
N THR A 281 4.99 13.51 -9.79
CA THR A 281 5.97 14.37 -10.47
C THR A 281 6.77 13.68 -11.58
N GLY A 282 6.87 12.35 -11.56
CA GLY A 282 7.71 11.56 -12.47
C GLY A 282 6.97 10.50 -13.29
N SER A 283 5.63 10.47 -13.27
CA SER A 283 4.85 9.53 -14.07
C SER A 283 4.46 10.08 -15.44
N PHE A 284 4.10 9.15 -16.33
CA PHE A 284 3.51 9.45 -17.63
C PHE A 284 2.14 8.78 -17.75
N LYS A 285 1.23 9.43 -18.46
CA LYS A 285 -0.06 8.85 -18.86
C LYS A 285 -0.37 9.20 -20.31
N GLY A 286 -0.94 8.26 -21.03
CA GLY A 286 -1.49 8.43 -22.37
C GLY A 286 -2.80 7.67 -22.52
N SER A 287 -3.63 8.10 -23.45
CA SER A 287 -4.87 7.41 -23.84
C SER A 287 -4.97 7.45 -25.36
N VAL A 288 -5.31 6.33 -26.00
CA VAL A 288 -5.41 6.23 -27.46
C VAL A 288 -6.52 5.24 -27.86
N ASP A 289 -7.28 5.61 -28.88
CA ASP A 289 -8.23 4.71 -29.55
C ASP A 289 -7.62 4.23 -30.87
N VAL A 290 -7.48 2.91 -31.01
CA VAL A 290 -6.77 2.31 -32.15
C VAL A 290 -7.65 1.26 -32.82
N PRO A 291 -8.00 1.43 -34.11
CA PRO A 291 -8.67 0.41 -34.90
C PRO A 291 -7.86 -0.89 -34.95
N GLN A 292 -8.54 -2.04 -34.99
CA GLN A 292 -7.87 -3.31 -35.20
C GLN A 292 -7.07 -3.32 -36.52
N GLY A 293 -5.91 -3.95 -36.51
CA GLY A 293 -4.96 -4.00 -37.62
C GLY A 293 -4.01 -2.80 -37.71
N LEU A 294 -4.17 -1.77 -36.87
CA LEU A 294 -3.29 -0.60 -36.88
C LEU A 294 -2.27 -0.61 -35.74
N ASN A 295 -1.29 0.27 -35.90
CA ASN A 295 -0.16 0.46 -34.98
C ASN A 295 -0.15 1.86 -34.38
N PHE A 296 0.49 1.97 -33.22
CA PHE A 296 0.92 3.25 -32.68
C PHE A 296 2.23 3.10 -31.90
N VAL A 297 3.00 4.18 -31.82
CA VAL A 297 4.22 4.24 -30.99
C VAL A 297 3.85 4.76 -29.60
N ILE A 298 4.37 4.12 -28.56
CA ILE A 298 4.05 4.50 -27.17
C ILE A 298 4.43 5.96 -26.88
N GLY A 299 5.61 6.40 -27.32
CA GLY A 299 6.10 7.76 -27.11
C GLY A 299 5.17 8.87 -27.62
N ASP A 300 4.44 8.62 -28.71
CA ASP A 300 3.56 9.62 -29.34
C ASP A 300 2.29 9.89 -28.53
N VAL A 301 1.87 8.91 -27.72
CA VAL A 301 0.64 8.97 -26.92
C VAL A 301 0.93 9.42 -25.48
N MET A 302 2.13 9.16 -24.98
CA MET A 302 2.48 9.38 -23.57
C MET A 302 2.79 10.84 -23.27
N LYS A 303 2.08 11.41 -22.30
CA LYS A 303 2.32 12.77 -21.79
C LYS A 303 2.92 12.74 -20.38
N PRO A 304 3.93 13.58 -20.09
CA PRO A 304 4.48 13.70 -18.74
C PRO A 304 3.44 14.30 -17.79
N ARG A 305 3.39 13.84 -16.55
CA ARG A 305 2.52 14.43 -15.50
C ARG A 305 3.20 15.52 -14.67
N GLY A 306 4.53 15.53 -14.66
CA GLY A 306 5.27 16.49 -13.86
C GLY A 306 6.70 16.70 -14.34
N VAL A 307 7.37 17.65 -13.68
CA VAL A 307 8.68 18.16 -14.08
C VAL A 307 9.84 17.16 -13.92
N LEU A 308 9.64 16.08 -13.17
CA LEU A 308 10.65 15.03 -12.95
C LEU A 308 10.46 13.83 -13.88
N SER A 309 9.58 13.93 -14.87
CA SER A 309 9.25 12.84 -15.79
C SER A 309 10.36 12.66 -16.81
N VAL A 310 11.04 11.50 -16.78
CA VAL A 310 12.09 11.13 -17.73
C VAL A 310 11.57 9.98 -18.60
N ALA A 311 11.56 10.17 -19.92
CA ALA A 311 11.04 9.18 -20.85
C ALA A 311 11.91 7.90 -20.84
N PRO A 312 11.34 6.73 -20.52
CA PRO A 312 12.05 5.46 -20.54
C PRO A 312 12.15 4.89 -21.96
N ASP A 313 13.13 4.01 -22.19
CA ASP A 313 13.40 3.39 -23.50
C ASP A 313 12.20 2.64 -24.10
N VAL A 314 11.29 2.14 -23.25
CA VAL A 314 10.05 1.48 -23.67
C VAL A 314 9.14 2.38 -24.52
N PHE A 315 9.36 3.70 -24.53
CA PHE A 315 8.59 4.63 -25.39
C PHE A 315 8.87 4.44 -26.89
N ASN A 316 10.00 3.83 -27.23
CA ASN A 316 10.35 3.46 -28.61
C ASN A 316 9.74 2.12 -29.06
N THR A 317 8.79 1.58 -28.29
CA THR A 317 8.10 0.32 -28.62
C THR A 317 6.82 0.64 -29.41
N GLU A 318 6.63 -0.07 -30.52
CA GLU A 318 5.43 -0.02 -31.33
C GLU A 318 4.42 -1.06 -30.83
N VAL A 319 3.15 -0.67 -30.75
CA VAL A 319 2.05 -1.53 -30.34
C VAL A 319 1.16 -1.78 -31.55
N HIS A 320 1.01 -3.04 -31.94
CA HIS A 320 0.05 -3.48 -32.94
C HIS A 320 -1.20 -4.03 -32.27
N VAL A 321 -2.36 -3.57 -32.72
CA VAL A 321 -3.65 -4.13 -32.32
C VAL A 321 -4.01 -5.26 -33.28
N ASN A 322 -3.68 -6.50 -32.93
CA ASN A 322 -4.00 -7.66 -33.78
C ASN A 322 -5.51 -7.82 -33.96
N ARG A 323 -6.26 -7.68 -32.85
CA ARG A 323 -7.71 -7.88 -32.83
C ARG A 323 -8.35 -7.21 -31.63
N PHE A 324 -9.53 -6.65 -31.84
CA PHE A 324 -10.45 -6.25 -30.77
C PHE A 324 -11.74 -7.05 -30.87
N TYR A 325 -12.25 -7.56 -29.75
CA TYR A 325 -13.52 -8.28 -29.73
C TYR A 325 -14.21 -8.20 -28.37
N MET A 326 -15.52 -8.47 -28.39
CA MET A 326 -16.41 -8.37 -27.24
C MET A 326 -17.06 -9.73 -26.98
N GLU A 327 -17.16 -10.11 -25.72
CA GLU A 327 -18.01 -11.20 -25.27
C GLU A 327 -19.34 -10.66 -24.78
N TYR A 328 -20.40 -11.46 -24.95
CA TYR A 328 -21.76 -11.09 -24.64
C TYR A 328 -22.39 -12.17 -23.77
N TYR A 329 -23.26 -11.77 -22.86
CA TYR A 329 -24.16 -12.69 -22.18
C TYR A 329 -25.26 -13.17 -23.14
N ASP A 330 -25.98 -14.24 -22.76
CA ASP A 330 -27.14 -14.74 -23.51
C ASP A 330 -28.26 -13.68 -23.65
N SER A 331 -28.30 -12.69 -22.73
CA SER A 331 -29.19 -11.54 -22.80
C SER A 331 -28.86 -10.55 -23.93
N GLY A 332 -27.68 -10.68 -24.55
CA GLY A 332 -27.16 -9.75 -25.55
C GLY A 332 -26.40 -8.56 -24.98
N GLU A 333 -26.28 -8.44 -23.65
CA GLU A 333 -25.44 -7.42 -23.02
C GLU A 333 -23.96 -7.78 -23.08
N VAL A 334 -23.10 -6.77 -23.18
CA VAL A 334 -21.65 -6.97 -23.22
C VAL A 334 -21.15 -7.44 -21.86
N SER A 335 -20.45 -8.56 -21.82
CA SER A 335 -19.84 -9.12 -20.61
C SER A 335 -18.39 -8.70 -20.43
N GLN A 336 -17.62 -8.62 -21.52
CA GLN A 336 -16.19 -8.35 -21.46
C GLN A 336 -15.64 -7.80 -22.79
N PHE A 337 -14.55 -7.03 -22.70
CA PHE A 337 -13.80 -6.48 -23.82
C PHE A 337 -12.39 -7.08 -23.86
N TYR A 338 -11.94 -7.49 -25.04
CA TYR A 338 -10.63 -8.09 -25.25
C TYR A 338 -9.86 -7.36 -26.35
N SER A 339 -8.57 -7.17 -26.10
CA SER A 339 -7.65 -6.56 -27.05
C SER A 339 -6.40 -7.42 -27.15
N ASP A 340 -6.16 -7.99 -28.33
CA ASP A 340 -4.97 -8.80 -28.61
C ASP A 340 -3.84 -7.91 -29.13
N LEU A 341 -2.81 -7.71 -28.32
CA LEU A 341 -1.76 -6.73 -28.57
C LEU A 341 -0.40 -7.41 -28.78
N SER A 342 0.34 -6.97 -29.79
CA SER A 342 1.74 -7.32 -30.01
C SER A 342 2.62 -6.09 -29.83
N LEU A 343 3.72 -6.24 -29.11
CA LEU A 343 4.75 -5.21 -28.90
C LEU A 343 5.94 -5.51 -29.79
N PHE A 344 6.42 -4.50 -30.51
CA PHE A 344 7.59 -4.58 -31.39
C PHE A 344 8.67 -3.61 -30.93
N ASN A 345 9.93 -4.07 -30.93
CA ASN A 345 11.07 -3.20 -30.71
C ASN A 345 11.41 -2.40 -31.99
N LEU A 346 12.41 -1.51 -31.89
CA LEU A 346 12.92 -0.71 -33.02
C LEU A 346 13.43 -1.54 -34.20
N ASP A 347 13.82 -2.80 -33.98
CA ASP A 347 14.29 -3.71 -35.03
C ASP A 347 13.13 -4.45 -35.73
N GLY A 348 11.88 -4.15 -35.35
CA GLY A 348 10.69 -4.83 -35.87
C GLY A 348 10.45 -6.24 -35.31
N LYS A 349 11.18 -6.65 -34.26
CA LYS A 349 11.02 -7.94 -33.62
C LYS A 349 9.89 -7.88 -32.58
N GLU A 350 8.98 -8.84 -32.64
CA GLU A 350 7.95 -9.02 -31.60
C GLU A 350 8.62 -9.41 -30.28
N VAL A 351 8.49 -8.55 -29.27
CA VAL A 351 9.06 -8.75 -27.92
C VAL A 351 8.07 -9.35 -26.95
N MET A 352 6.76 -9.15 -27.19
CA MET A 352 5.69 -9.67 -26.35
C MET A 352 4.37 -9.63 -27.11
N ARG A 353 3.53 -10.64 -26.91
CA ARG A 353 2.11 -10.62 -27.28
C ARG A 353 1.26 -11.04 -26.10
N LYS A 354 0.17 -10.31 -25.88
CA LYS A 354 -0.80 -10.64 -24.83
C LYS A 354 -2.18 -10.13 -25.23
N THR A 355 -3.18 -10.99 -25.07
CA THR A 355 -4.58 -10.59 -25.06
C THR A 355 -4.94 -10.04 -23.68
N ILE A 356 -5.29 -8.76 -23.62
CA ILE A 356 -5.71 -8.06 -22.40
C ILE A 356 -7.23 -7.96 -22.31
N LYS A 357 -7.73 -7.72 -21.10
CA LYS A 357 -9.15 -7.44 -20.83
C LYS A 357 -9.28 -6.47 -19.66
N VAL A 358 -10.52 -6.04 -19.37
CA VAL A 358 -10.78 -5.20 -18.20
C VAL A 358 -10.25 -5.90 -16.93
N ASN A 359 -9.47 -5.18 -16.12
CA ASN A 359 -8.75 -5.67 -14.93
C ASN A 359 -7.58 -6.65 -15.16
N ASP A 360 -7.22 -6.99 -16.41
CA ASP A 360 -6.04 -7.79 -16.73
C ASP A 360 -5.14 -7.08 -17.78
N PRO A 361 -4.30 -6.13 -17.33
CA PRO A 361 -3.50 -5.28 -18.22
C PRO A 361 -2.23 -5.98 -18.74
N LEU A 362 -1.65 -5.43 -19.80
CA LEU A 362 -0.30 -5.78 -20.27
C LEU A 362 0.73 -4.97 -19.48
N ARG A 363 1.80 -5.62 -19.02
CA ARG A 363 2.92 -4.97 -18.32
C ARG A 363 4.24 -5.32 -18.99
N TYR A 364 4.99 -4.30 -19.39
CA TYR A 364 6.29 -4.47 -20.06
C TYR A 364 7.20 -3.27 -19.79
N GLY A 365 8.44 -3.49 -19.34
CA GLY A 365 9.42 -2.41 -19.17
C GLY A 365 8.99 -1.25 -18.25
N GLY A 366 8.15 -1.51 -17.24
CA GLY A 366 7.57 -0.47 -16.36
C GLY A 366 6.34 0.25 -16.91
N LEU A 367 5.99 0.02 -18.19
CA LEU A 367 4.73 0.43 -18.81
C LEU A 367 3.61 -0.54 -18.42
N THR A 368 2.42 0.00 -18.19
CA THR A 368 1.18 -0.77 -18.09
C THR A 368 0.15 -0.25 -19.09
N ILE A 369 -0.42 -1.16 -19.89
CA ILE A 369 -1.46 -0.86 -20.88
C ILE A 369 -2.77 -1.51 -20.41
N TYR A 370 -3.79 -0.68 -20.22
CA TYR A 370 -5.11 -1.07 -19.75
C TYR A 370 -6.11 -0.99 -20.90
N GLN A 371 -7.01 -1.96 -20.96
CA GLN A 371 -8.22 -1.85 -21.77
C GLN A 371 -9.26 -1.04 -20.99
N THR A 372 -9.58 0.16 -21.48
CA THR A 372 -10.46 1.11 -20.79
C THR A 372 -11.68 1.50 -21.61
N ASP A 373 -11.59 1.47 -22.93
CA ASP A 373 -12.71 1.84 -23.79
C ASP A 373 -12.72 1.07 -25.13
N TRP A 374 -13.72 1.34 -25.95
CA TRP A 374 -13.85 0.78 -27.29
C TRP A 374 -14.56 1.75 -28.25
N GLY A 375 -14.38 1.53 -29.54
CA GLY A 375 -15.09 2.25 -30.58
C GLY A 375 -15.46 1.39 -31.77
N PHE A 376 -16.18 1.99 -32.71
CA PHE A 376 -16.54 1.40 -33.99
C PHE A 376 -15.88 2.25 -35.07
N SER A 377 -14.89 1.69 -35.76
CA SER A 377 -14.07 2.44 -36.74
C SER A 377 -14.70 2.43 -38.13
N ALA A 378 -15.02 1.25 -38.65
CA ALA A 378 -15.55 1.13 -40.01
C ALA A 378 -16.45 -0.09 -40.16
N LEU A 379 -17.46 0.04 -41.02
CA LEU A 379 -18.33 -1.04 -41.43
C LEU A 379 -17.98 -1.44 -42.87
N GLN A 380 -17.67 -2.72 -43.07
CA GLN A 380 -17.41 -3.28 -44.40
C GLN A 380 -18.72 -3.73 -45.04
N VAL A 381 -19.06 -3.10 -46.17
CA VAL A 381 -20.32 -3.34 -46.88
C VAL A 381 -20.03 -3.69 -48.34
N LYS A 382 -20.70 -4.73 -48.85
CA LYS A 382 -20.80 -5.04 -50.27
C LYS A 382 -22.18 -4.65 -50.79
N LYS A 383 -22.21 -4.06 -51.97
CA LYS A 383 -23.44 -3.64 -52.67
C LYS A 383 -23.50 -4.36 -54.01
N ASN A 384 -24.53 -5.17 -54.25
CA ASN A 384 -24.72 -5.93 -55.49
C ASN A 384 -23.48 -6.75 -55.90
N GLY A 385 -22.77 -7.33 -54.91
CA GLY A 385 -21.51 -8.05 -55.12
C GLY A 385 -20.26 -7.18 -55.28
N GLU A 386 -20.39 -5.86 -55.39
CA GLU A 386 -19.28 -4.90 -55.47
C GLU A 386 -18.81 -4.45 -54.08
N GLY A 387 -17.50 -4.27 -53.89
CA GLY A 387 -16.87 -3.90 -52.62
C GLY A 387 -15.82 -4.92 -52.13
N PRO A 388 -15.47 -4.94 -50.83
CA PRO A 388 -16.11 -4.20 -49.74
C PRO A 388 -15.74 -2.71 -49.71
N PHE A 389 -16.75 -1.87 -49.48
CA PHE A 389 -16.59 -0.47 -49.14
C PHE A 389 -16.40 -0.34 -47.62
N ASN A 390 -15.33 0.33 -47.20
CA ASN A 390 -15.07 0.65 -45.80
C ASN A 390 -15.79 1.97 -45.43
N LEU A 391 -16.98 1.86 -44.86
CA LEU A 391 -17.75 3.03 -44.43
C LEU A 391 -17.33 3.42 -43.02
N ALA A 392 -16.78 4.63 -42.84
CA ALA A 392 -16.39 5.13 -41.52
C ALA A 392 -17.63 5.24 -40.61
N MET A 393 -17.50 4.80 -39.37
CA MET A 393 -18.56 4.84 -38.37
C MET A 393 -18.33 6.02 -37.43
N ALA A 394 -19.27 6.95 -37.36
CA ALA A 394 -19.18 8.14 -36.53
C ALA A 394 -19.95 7.93 -35.21
N PRO A 395 -19.39 8.33 -34.05
CA PRO A 395 -20.13 8.33 -32.79
C PRO A 395 -21.24 9.39 -32.85
N LEU A 396 -22.46 9.00 -32.51
CA LEU A 396 -23.64 9.86 -32.44
C LEU A 396 -23.91 10.25 -30.98
N LYS A 397 -24.13 11.55 -30.74
CA LYS A 397 -24.46 12.05 -29.40
C LYS A 397 -25.88 11.60 -29.02
N LEU A 398 -25.98 10.83 -27.95
CA LEU A 398 -27.25 10.46 -27.31
C LEU A 398 -27.35 11.12 -25.94
N ASN A 399 -28.58 11.27 -25.44
CA ASN A 399 -28.81 11.62 -24.04
C ASN A 399 -28.50 10.38 -23.19
N GLY A 400 -27.36 10.38 -22.49
CA GLY A 400 -26.89 9.33 -21.57
C GLY A 400 -25.66 8.55 -22.06
N ASP A 401 -25.23 7.55 -21.28
CA ASP A 401 -23.94 6.85 -21.45
C ASP A 401 -23.93 5.74 -22.53
N LYS A 402 -24.95 5.69 -23.39
CA LYS A 402 -25.04 4.65 -24.43
C LYS A 402 -24.31 5.09 -25.68
N LYS A 403 -23.31 4.30 -26.10
CA LYS A 403 -22.64 4.50 -27.39
C LYS A 403 -23.56 4.08 -28.53
N LEU A 404 -23.69 4.98 -29.50
CA LEU A 404 -24.36 4.72 -30.77
C LEU A 404 -23.43 5.22 -31.87
N PHE A 405 -23.25 4.39 -32.88
CA PHE A 405 -22.46 4.71 -34.04
C PHE A 405 -23.36 4.70 -35.26
N GLY A 406 -23.08 5.58 -36.22
CA GLY A 406 -23.80 5.66 -37.46
C GLY A 406 -22.88 5.80 -38.66
N THR A 407 -23.31 5.25 -39.78
CA THR A 407 -22.72 5.51 -41.09
C THR A 407 -23.82 5.61 -42.14
N PHE A 408 -23.44 6.08 -43.33
CA PHE A 408 -24.34 6.34 -44.43
C PHE A 408 -23.71 5.85 -45.73
N LEU A 409 -24.44 4.99 -46.45
CA LEU A 409 -24.08 4.55 -47.79
C LEU A 409 -24.87 5.37 -48.81
N PRO A 410 -24.24 6.33 -49.51
CA PRO A 410 -24.92 7.08 -50.56
C PRO A 410 -25.32 6.14 -51.70
N LEU A 411 -26.53 6.35 -52.22
CA LEU A 411 -27.00 5.70 -53.44
C LEU A 411 -27.01 6.75 -54.55
N GLU A 412 -26.63 6.35 -55.77
CA GLU A 412 -26.65 7.27 -56.91
C GLU A 412 -28.07 7.77 -57.16
N ASN A 413 -28.25 9.10 -57.18
CA ASN A 413 -29.49 9.74 -57.59
C ASN A 413 -29.50 9.86 -59.11
N SER A 414 -30.55 9.34 -59.76
CA SER A 414 -30.77 9.50 -61.20
C SER A 414 -31.24 10.91 -61.58
N ASP A 415 -31.63 11.74 -60.60
CA ASP A 415 -32.18 13.09 -60.82
C ASP A 415 -31.16 14.18 -60.50
N SER A 416 -30.68 14.86 -61.55
CA SER A 416 -29.74 15.99 -61.49
C SER A 416 -30.33 17.30 -60.95
N SER A 417 -31.59 17.30 -60.49
CA SER A 417 -32.37 18.49 -60.13
C SER A 417 -32.54 18.70 -58.63
N ASN A 418 -32.15 17.74 -57.79
CA ASN A 418 -32.28 17.83 -56.32
C ASN A 418 -30.94 17.45 -55.63
N PRO A 419 -30.27 18.38 -54.94
CA PRO A 419 -28.95 18.15 -54.34
C PRO A 419 -28.95 17.30 -53.07
N SER A 420 -30.10 16.76 -52.64
CA SER A 420 -30.18 15.89 -51.46
C SER A 420 -29.71 14.47 -51.78
N VAL A 421 -28.52 14.11 -51.32
CA VAL A 421 -27.97 12.76 -51.45
C VAL A 421 -28.86 11.79 -50.66
N LYS A 422 -29.52 10.86 -51.36
CA LYS A 422 -30.29 9.78 -50.72
C LYS A 422 -29.40 8.54 -50.55
N GLY A 423 -29.67 7.75 -49.52
CA GLY A 423 -28.83 6.59 -49.22
C GLY A 423 -29.36 5.76 -48.07
N ILE A 424 -28.61 4.72 -47.73
CA ILE A 424 -28.97 3.77 -46.68
C ILE A 424 -28.25 4.20 -45.40
N SER A 425 -29.02 4.46 -44.35
CA SER A 425 -28.46 4.78 -43.03
C SER A 425 -28.28 3.51 -42.23
N MET A 426 -27.13 3.36 -41.59
CA MET A 426 -26.80 2.20 -40.77
C MET A 426 -26.40 2.64 -39.38
N LEU A 427 -27.00 2.03 -38.36
CA LEU A 427 -26.78 2.35 -36.95
C LEU A 427 -26.35 1.11 -36.18
N ALA A 428 -25.44 1.28 -35.23
CA ALA A 428 -24.92 0.18 -34.41
C ALA A 428 -24.68 0.62 -32.97
N ARG A 429 -25.06 -0.23 -32.01
CA ARG A 429 -24.73 -0.05 -30.58
C ARG A 429 -23.59 -0.97 -30.12
N ASP A 430 -23.28 -1.97 -30.91
CA ASP A 430 -22.23 -2.96 -30.70
C ASP A 430 -21.68 -3.40 -32.07
N LEU A 431 -20.72 -4.33 -32.08
CA LEU A 431 -20.14 -4.86 -33.32
C LEU A 431 -20.94 -6.04 -33.92
N GLN A 432 -21.98 -6.52 -33.25
CA GLN A 432 -22.75 -7.70 -33.67
C GLN A 432 -24.00 -7.34 -34.47
N SER A 433 -24.68 -6.24 -34.14
CA SER A 433 -26.01 -5.91 -34.64
C SER A 433 -26.02 -4.56 -35.32
N ILE A 434 -26.19 -4.58 -36.65
CA ILE A 434 -26.29 -3.38 -37.47
C ILE A 434 -27.74 -3.21 -37.92
N VAL A 435 -28.31 -2.07 -37.59
CA VAL A 435 -29.68 -1.67 -37.94
C VAL A 435 -29.65 -0.87 -39.24
N LEU A 436 -30.46 -1.25 -40.22
CA LEU A 436 -30.50 -0.61 -41.53
C LEU A 436 -31.83 0.13 -41.74
N TYR A 437 -31.72 1.34 -42.28
CA TYR A 437 -32.84 2.19 -42.68
C TYR A 437 -32.72 2.54 -44.16
N ASP A 438 -33.86 2.56 -44.86
CA ASP A 438 -33.91 2.92 -46.28
C ASP A 438 -33.73 4.42 -46.52
N GLN A 439 -33.83 4.83 -47.79
CA GLN A 439 -33.68 6.22 -48.23
C GLN A 439 -34.72 7.19 -47.65
N ASP A 440 -35.87 6.68 -47.19
CA ASP A 440 -36.94 7.48 -46.60
C ASP A 440 -36.89 7.43 -45.05
N GLY A 441 -35.85 6.78 -44.49
CA GLY A 441 -35.64 6.65 -43.05
C GLY A 441 -36.52 5.57 -42.40
N LYS A 442 -37.14 4.68 -43.18
CA LYS A 442 -37.94 3.58 -42.65
C LYS A 442 -37.04 2.40 -42.28
N PHE A 443 -37.32 1.80 -41.13
CA PHE A 443 -36.62 0.61 -40.66
C PHE A 443 -36.84 -0.56 -41.63
N VAL A 444 -35.74 -1.15 -42.12
CA VAL A 444 -35.77 -2.32 -42.99
C VAL A 444 -35.51 -3.59 -42.19
N GLY A 445 -34.48 -3.59 -41.34
CA GLY A 445 -34.09 -4.78 -40.60
C GLY A 445 -32.76 -4.66 -39.87
N VAL A 446 -32.36 -5.78 -39.27
CA VAL A 446 -31.09 -5.93 -38.57
C VAL A 446 -30.27 -7.00 -39.28
N ARG A 447 -28.97 -6.75 -39.45
CA ARG A 447 -28.00 -7.71 -39.96
C ARG A 447 -26.82 -7.87 -39.01
N ARG A 448 -26.34 -9.10 -38.91
CA ARG A 448 -25.13 -9.45 -38.16
C ARG A 448 -24.00 -9.72 -39.15
N PRO A 449 -22.81 -9.09 -39.02
CA PRO A 449 -21.69 -9.36 -39.90
C PRO A 449 -21.32 -10.86 -40.00
N SER A 450 -21.48 -11.59 -38.89
CA SER A 450 -21.24 -13.04 -38.82
C SER A 450 -22.22 -13.89 -39.62
N SER A 451 -23.42 -13.38 -39.93
CA SER A 451 -24.44 -14.14 -40.67
C SER A 451 -24.09 -14.30 -42.15
N LYS A 452 -23.32 -13.34 -42.72
CA LYS A 452 -23.01 -13.26 -44.16
C LYS A 452 -24.23 -13.32 -45.08
N LEU A 453 -25.42 -13.00 -44.56
CA LEU A 453 -26.67 -12.99 -45.32
C LEU A 453 -26.96 -11.58 -45.83
N PRO A 454 -27.23 -11.41 -47.14
CA PRO A 454 -27.61 -10.11 -47.69
C PRO A 454 -29.00 -9.64 -47.24
N ILE A 455 -29.28 -8.36 -47.46
CA ILE A 455 -30.60 -7.76 -47.33
C ILE A 455 -30.88 -6.88 -48.56
N GLU A 456 -32.06 -7.02 -49.14
CA GLU A 456 -32.49 -6.16 -50.24
C GLU A 456 -33.08 -4.85 -49.69
N ILE A 457 -32.55 -3.73 -50.15
CA ILE A 457 -33.01 -2.39 -49.79
C ILE A 457 -33.10 -1.57 -51.07
N ASN A 458 -34.32 -1.16 -51.43
CA ASN A 458 -34.59 -0.33 -52.62
C ASN A 458 -33.96 -0.90 -53.90
N GLY A 459 -34.07 -2.21 -54.11
CA GLY A 459 -33.50 -2.91 -55.29
C GLY A 459 -31.98 -3.11 -55.26
N ASN A 460 -31.31 -2.77 -54.16
CA ASN A 460 -29.88 -3.06 -53.96
C ASN A 460 -29.72 -4.19 -52.95
N GLU A 461 -28.91 -5.18 -53.29
CA GLU A 461 -28.46 -6.23 -52.38
C GLU A 461 -27.32 -5.69 -51.51
N ILE A 462 -27.55 -5.59 -50.20
CA ILE A 462 -26.58 -5.10 -49.23
C ILE A 462 -26.11 -6.25 -48.36
N LEU A 463 -24.80 -6.50 -48.36
CA LEU A 463 -24.16 -7.49 -47.50
C LEU A 463 -23.21 -6.78 -46.53
N ILE A 464 -23.42 -7.00 -45.23
CA ILE A 464 -22.49 -6.56 -44.20
C ILE A 464 -21.43 -7.65 -44.04
N GLU A 465 -20.21 -7.34 -44.46
CA GLU A 465 -19.10 -8.29 -44.44
C GLU A 465 -18.42 -8.31 -43.08
N ASP A 466 -18.04 -7.16 -42.53
CA ASP A 466 -17.36 -7.10 -41.24
C ASP A 466 -17.63 -5.80 -40.48
N ALA A 467 -17.44 -5.84 -39.17
CA ALA A 467 -17.52 -4.69 -38.28
C ALA A 467 -16.16 -4.46 -37.62
N ILE A 468 -15.44 -3.44 -38.09
CA ILE A 468 -14.11 -3.10 -37.60
C ILE A 468 -14.24 -2.24 -36.35
N GLY A 469 -13.97 -2.84 -35.20
CA GLY A 469 -13.89 -2.14 -33.92
C GLY A 469 -12.52 -1.51 -33.66
N SER A 470 -12.49 -0.56 -32.73
CA SER A 470 -11.28 -0.02 -32.13
C SER A 470 -11.21 -0.33 -30.64
N THR A 471 -10.00 -0.49 -30.15
CA THR A 471 -9.69 -0.62 -28.73
C THR A 471 -9.28 0.74 -28.17
N GLY A 472 -9.82 1.11 -27.01
CA GLY A 472 -9.43 2.28 -26.25
C GLY A 472 -8.49 1.87 -25.12
N LEU A 473 -7.24 2.33 -25.22
CA LEU A 473 -6.14 1.92 -24.35
C LEU A 473 -5.68 3.08 -23.48
N ASP A 474 -5.57 2.86 -22.17
CA ASP A 474 -4.88 3.75 -21.25
C ASP A 474 -3.48 3.21 -20.96
N LEU A 475 -2.46 4.03 -21.19
CA LEU A 475 -1.07 3.71 -20.96
C LEU A 475 -0.57 4.50 -19.74
N LYS A 476 0.14 3.81 -18.84
CA LYS A 476 0.70 4.42 -17.63
C LYS A 476 2.11 3.90 -17.35
N THR A 477 3.02 4.82 -17.02
CA THR A 477 4.32 4.51 -16.41
C THR A 477 4.43 5.24 -15.08
N ASP A 478 4.75 4.53 -14.00
CA ASP A 478 4.73 5.10 -12.65
C ASP A 478 5.88 4.55 -11.78
N PRO A 479 6.96 5.34 -11.59
CA PRO A 479 8.09 4.93 -10.76
C PRO A 479 7.79 4.95 -9.24
N GLY A 480 6.72 5.63 -8.81
CA GLY A 480 6.37 5.76 -7.41
C GLY A 480 5.66 4.55 -6.81
N VAL A 481 4.95 3.77 -7.65
CA VAL A 481 4.11 2.63 -7.22
C VAL A 481 4.86 1.61 -6.34
N PRO A 482 6.08 1.13 -6.69
CA PRO A 482 6.80 0.19 -5.85
C PRO A 482 7.13 0.75 -4.45
N ILE A 483 7.48 2.03 -4.36
CA ILE A 483 7.81 2.71 -3.10
C ILE A 483 6.56 2.83 -2.23
N VAL A 484 5.43 3.19 -2.82
CA VAL A 484 4.14 3.27 -2.13
C VAL A 484 3.74 1.90 -1.57
N TYR A 485 3.85 0.82 -2.36
CA TYR A 485 3.54 -0.52 -1.89
C TYR A 485 4.48 -1.01 -0.79
N ALA A 486 5.79 -0.71 -0.91
CA ALA A 486 6.74 -0.98 0.16
C ALA A 486 6.37 -0.24 1.46
N GLY A 487 5.97 1.02 1.34
CA GLY A 487 5.48 1.83 2.45
C GLY A 487 4.21 1.24 3.09
N PHE A 488 3.21 0.85 2.30
CA PHE A 488 2.02 0.18 2.83
C PHE A 488 2.33 -1.15 3.52
N GLY A 489 3.20 -1.98 2.94
CA GLY A 489 3.65 -3.23 3.55
C GLY A 489 4.36 -3.00 4.89
N ALA A 490 5.27 -2.02 4.94
CA ALA A 490 5.93 -1.60 6.17
C ALA A 490 4.93 -1.06 7.20
N LEU A 491 3.93 -0.28 6.77
CA LEU A 491 2.89 0.26 7.65
C LEU A 491 2.07 -0.86 8.29
N MET A 492 1.61 -1.83 7.49
CA MET A 492 0.86 -2.98 8.00
C MET A 492 1.68 -3.76 9.03
N LEU A 493 2.91 -4.12 8.68
CA LEU A 493 3.80 -4.88 9.54
C LEU A 493 4.09 -4.15 10.87
N THR A 494 4.50 -2.89 10.79
CA THR A 494 4.85 -2.09 11.97
C THR A 494 3.64 -1.78 12.84
N THR A 495 2.44 -1.64 12.25
CA THR A 495 1.19 -1.55 13.01
C THR A 495 0.90 -2.83 13.78
N CYS A 496 1.06 -4.01 13.17
CA CYS A 496 0.93 -5.29 13.89
C CYS A 496 1.94 -5.39 15.06
N ILE A 497 3.21 -5.02 14.84
CA ILE A 497 4.24 -5.01 15.89
C ILE A 497 3.88 -4.02 17.00
N SER A 498 3.19 -2.92 16.70
CA SER A 498 2.79 -1.91 17.69
C SER A 498 1.82 -2.43 18.75
N TYR A 499 1.10 -3.52 18.45
CA TYR A 499 0.22 -4.18 19.43
C TYR A 499 0.98 -5.00 20.47
N LEU A 500 2.28 -5.28 20.26
CA LEU A 500 3.09 -5.95 21.26
C LEU A 500 3.30 -5.06 22.49
N SER A 501 2.84 -5.54 23.64
CA SER A 501 3.05 -4.88 24.93
C SER A 501 4.52 -4.97 25.35
N HIS A 502 5.05 -3.85 25.86
CA HIS A 502 6.34 -3.77 26.50
C HIS A 502 6.15 -3.79 28.02
N SER A 503 6.50 -4.92 28.63
CA SER A 503 6.39 -5.17 30.06
C SER A 503 7.77 -5.10 30.72
N GLN A 504 7.82 -4.52 31.91
CA GLN A 504 9.02 -4.42 32.75
C GLN A 504 8.70 -4.90 34.16
N ILE A 505 9.61 -5.68 34.75
CA ILE A 505 9.48 -6.30 36.06
C ILE A 505 10.73 -5.97 36.87
N TRP A 506 10.53 -5.64 38.15
CA TRP A 506 11.56 -5.49 39.15
C TRP A 506 11.29 -6.46 40.28
N ALA A 507 12.33 -7.08 40.81
CA ALA A 507 12.24 -7.83 42.05
C ALA A 507 13.42 -7.52 42.97
N LEU A 508 13.19 -7.60 44.28
CA LEU A 508 14.20 -7.43 45.32
C LEU A 508 14.06 -8.54 46.36
N GLN A 509 15.15 -9.25 46.61
CA GLN A 509 15.28 -10.21 47.70
C GLN A 509 15.52 -9.45 49.00
N ASP A 510 14.62 -9.61 49.96
CA ASP A 510 14.72 -9.09 51.32
C ASP A 510 14.59 -10.25 52.32
N GLY A 511 15.74 -10.76 52.77
CA GLY A 511 15.80 -11.99 53.56
C GLY A 511 15.21 -13.18 52.78
N SER A 512 14.19 -13.82 53.35
CA SER A 512 13.44 -14.92 52.72
C SER A 512 12.29 -14.46 51.82
N THR A 513 12.03 -13.16 51.69
CA THR A 513 10.88 -12.63 50.96
C THR A 513 11.35 -11.98 49.65
N VAL A 514 10.63 -12.21 48.56
CA VAL A 514 10.87 -11.54 47.28
C VAL A 514 9.76 -10.52 47.04
N VAL A 515 10.10 -9.24 47.00
CA VAL A 515 9.17 -8.18 46.61
C VAL A 515 9.22 -8.03 45.10
N VAL A 516 8.10 -8.25 44.42
CA VAL A 516 7.99 -8.16 42.96
C VAL A 516 7.08 -7.01 42.58
N GLY A 517 7.41 -6.31 41.50
CA GLY A 517 6.55 -5.28 40.94
C GLY A 517 6.81 -5.13 39.46
N GLY A 518 5.79 -4.71 38.73
CA GLY A 518 5.84 -4.63 37.29
C GLY A 518 4.96 -3.54 36.73
N LYS A 519 5.27 -3.16 35.49
CA LYS A 519 4.46 -2.24 34.71
C LYS A 519 4.46 -2.65 33.24
N THR A 520 3.39 -2.30 32.54
CA THR A 520 3.28 -2.52 31.10
C THR A 520 2.75 -1.25 30.43
N ASN A 521 3.11 -1.02 29.16
CA ASN A 521 2.56 0.11 28.42
C ASN A 521 1.10 -0.11 27.96
N ARG A 522 0.67 -1.37 27.81
CA ARG A 522 -0.62 -1.79 27.24
C ARG A 522 -1.04 -3.14 27.82
N ALA A 523 -2.31 -3.53 27.62
CA ALA A 523 -2.86 -4.81 28.08
C ALA A 523 -2.63 -5.04 29.60
N LYS A 524 -2.97 -4.03 30.42
CA LYS A 524 -2.70 -4.04 31.87
C LYS A 524 -3.32 -5.23 32.60
N LEU A 525 -4.56 -5.60 32.24
CA LEU A 525 -5.27 -6.71 32.87
C LEU A 525 -4.60 -8.06 32.53
N GLU A 526 -4.34 -8.32 31.25
CA GLU A 526 -3.63 -9.52 30.79
C GLU A 526 -2.24 -9.64 31.43
N PHE A 527 -1.54 -8.52 31.59
CA PHE A 527 -0.24 -8.50 32.28
C PHE A 527 -0.38 -8.88 33.76
N SER A 528 -1.37 -8.37 34.48
CA SER A 528 -1.61 -8.75 35.88
C SER A 528 -1.97 -10.23 36.02
N GLU A 529 -2.78 -10.78 35.12
CA GLU A 529 -3.11 -12.21 35.09
C GLU A 529 -1.90 -13.09 34.74
N GLU A 530 -1.09 -12.68 33.74
CA GLU A 530 0.18 -13.33 33.40
C GLU A 530 1.10 -13.33 34.62
N MET A 531 1.23 -12.19 35.32
CA MET A 531 2.07 -12.06 36.50
C MET A 531 1.63 -12.97 37.63
N ASN A 532 0.35 -12.97 38.03
CA ASN A 532 -0.17 -13.86 39.06
C ASN A 532 0.16 -15.32 38.74
N ARG A 533 -0.14 -15.76 37.51
CA ARG A 533 0.16 -17.12 37.05
C ARG A 533 1.65 -17.47 37.07
N LEU A 534 2.53 -16.50 36.86
CA LEU A 534 3.99 -16.69 36.92
C LEU A 534 4.48 -16.75 38.36
N LEU A 535 3.94 -15.89 39.24
CA LEU A 535 4.30 -15.87 40.66
C LEU A 535 3.83 -17.15 41.39
N ASP A 536 2.66 -17.69 41.04
CA ASP A 536 2.14 -18.96 41.60
C ASP A 536 3.04 -20.18 41.30
N LYS A 537 3.92 -20.07 40.31
CA LYS A 537 4.86 -21.15 39.94
C LYS A 537 6.18 -21.08 40.71
N VAL A 538 6.42 -20.00 41.45
CA VAL A 538 7.67 -19.82 42.21
C VAL A 538 7.64 -20.78 43.40
N PRO A 539 8.62 -21.70 43.52
CA PRO A 539 8.65 -22.64 44.63
C PRO A 539 8.92 -21.92 45.96
N GLU A 540 8.28 -22.39 47.02
CA GLU A 540 8.60 -21.96 48.37
C GLU A 540 9.88 -22.65 48.87
N LEU A 541 10.78 -21.87 49.45
CA LEU A 541 11.93 -22.31 50.21
C LEU A 541 11.41 -23.02 51.48
N ILE A 542 11.47 -24.34 51.47
CA ILE A 542 11.23 -25.15 52.65
C ILE A 542 12.47 -25.00 53.54
N GLY A 543 12.35 -24.27 54.65
CA GLY A 543 13.38 -24.28 55.69
C GLY A 543 13.49 -25.69 56.25
N ALA A 544 14.72 -26.17 56.46
CA ALA A 544 14.95 -27.36 57.27
C ALA A 544 14.27 -27.14 58.63
N SER A 545 13.19 -27.89 58.88
CA SER A 545 12.54 -27.91 60.18
C SER A 545 13.54 -28.48 61.19
N ASN A 546 13.70 -27.80 62.32
CA ASN A 546 14.38 -28.29 63.51
C ASN A 546 13.64 -29.53 64.07
N GLU A 547 13.75 -30.68 63.42
CA GLU A 547 13.41 -31.99 63.99
C GLU A 547 14.70 -32.77 64.22
N ASP A 548 15.52 -32.34 65.18
CA ASP A 548 16.64 -33.16 65.71
C ASP A 548 17.11 -32.71 67.09
N VAL A 549 16.21 -32.15 67.90
CA VAL A 549 16.47 -31.87 69.32
C VAL A 549 15.22 -32.17 70.12
N VAL A 550 14.96 -33.46 70.41
CA VAL A 550 14.48 -34.02 71.69
C VAL A 550 14.31 -35.53 71.45
N ASP A 551 15.38 -36.32 71.60
CA ASP A 551 15.25 -37.64 72.24
C ASP A 551 16.61 -38.17 72.73
N ARG A 552 17.15 -37.51 73.77
CA ARG A 552 18.17 -38.10 74.64
C ARG A 552 17.89 -37.66 76.06
N LYS A 553 16.87 -38.25 76.68
CA LYS A 553 16.76 -38.43 78.13
C LYS A 553 15.55 -39.32 78.45
N SER A 554 15.80 -40.63 78.56
CA SER A 554 15.27 -41.50 79.62
C SER A 554 15.41 -42.97 79.21
N THR A 555 16.51 -43.61 79.62
CA THR A 555 16.51 -45.06 79.84
C THR A 555 17.45 -45.36 81.00
N THR A 556 16.86 -45.38 82.20
CA THR A 556 17.36 -46.10 83.37
C THR A 556 16.17 -46.90 83.89
N VAL A 557 16.18 -48.21 83.68
CA VAL A 557 16.11 -49.31 84.68
C VAL A 557 16.56 -50.57 83.96
#